data_AF-A0A9X1XI75-F1
#
_entry.id   AF-A0A9X1XI75-F1
#
_cell.length_a   1.000
_cell.length_b   1.000
_cell.length_c   1.000
_cell.angle_alpha   90.00
_cell.angle_beta   90.00
_cell.angle_gamma   90.00
#
_symmetry.space_group_name_H-M   'P 1'
#
loop_
_entity.id
_entity.type
_entity.pdbx_description
1 polymer ?
#
loop_
_entity_poly.entity_id
_entity_poly.type
_entity_poly.pdbx_seq_one_letter_code
_entity_poly.pdbx_strand_id
1 'polypeptide(L)'
;MKNNLEFALHDSSLNIDVNKFLETGKVYFNKTAAASQFDSSLKYNFKLKDSKKQVDYDPQQGNFFKHPMKVLMIDYVDDSVPYPRIYTNAIYGINQTLYGPSALALIETKSSLPFIGKERTIRRFAVYEYKK
;
A
#
# COMPACT_ATOMS: atom_id res chain seq x y z
N MET A 1 9.94 -8.18 0.07
CA MET A 1 9.28 -6.87 0.25
C MET A 1 8.19 -6.62 -0.78
N LYS A 2 8.47 -6.73 -2.08
CA LYS A 2 7.46 -6.49 -3.14
C LYS A 2 6.18 -7.30 -2.94
N ASN A 3 6.31 -8.61 -2.80
CA ASN A 3 5.15 -9.52 -2.71
C ASN A 3 4.28 -9.25 -1.47
N ASN A 4 4.89 -8.99 -0.31
CA ASN A 4 4.14 -8.76 0.94
C ASN A 4 3.32 -7.46 0.91
N LEU A 5 3.83 -6.42 0.24
CA LEU A 5 3.09 -5.17 0.04
C LEU A 5 1.98 -5.34 -1.01
N GLU A 6 2.26 -6.06 -2.09
CA GLU A 6 1.26 -6.40 -3.11
C GLU A 6 0.12 -7.25 -2.53
N PHE A 7 0.41 -8.21 -1.64
CA PHE A 7 -0.64 -8.97 -0.93
C PHE A 7 -1.48 -8.10 0.00
N ALA A 8 -0.85 -7.17 0.74
CA ALA A 8 -1.61 -6.24 1.57
C ALA A 8 -2.51 -5.33 0.73
N LEU A 9 -2.04 -4.89 -0.45
CA LEU A 9 -2.85 -4.12 -1.39
C LEU A 9 -3.98 -4.94 -2.01
N HIS A 10 -3.72 -6.21 -2.36
CA HIS A 10 -4.75 -7.14 -2.83
C HIS A 10 -5.89 -7.27 -1.81
N ASP A 11 -5.57 -7.61 -0.55
CA ASP A 11 -6.60 -7.81 0.48
C ASP A 11 -7.38 -6.52 0.74
N SER A 12 -6.67 -5.40 0.73
CA SER A 12 -7.26 -4.07 0.85
C SER A 12 -8.24 -3.77 -0.28
N SER A 13 -7.89 -4.11 -1.52
CA SER A 13 -8.70 -3.81 -2.70
C SER A 13 -10.04 -4.54 -2.71
N LEU A 14 -10.15 -5.69 -2.01
CA LEU A 14 -11.42 -6.42 -1.88
C LEU A 14 -12.52 -5.63 -1.17
N ASN A 15 -12.18 -4.54 -0.47
CA ASN A 15 -13.12 -3.69 0.24
C ASN A 15 -13.78 -2.67 -0.70
N ILE A 16 -14.68 -3.17 -1.54
CA ILE A 16 -15.49 -2.36 -2.45
C ILE A 16 -16.85 -2.00 -1.82
N ASP A 17 -17.42 -0.89 -2.27
CA ASP A 17 -18.80 -0.52 -2.00
C ASP A 17 -19.71 -1.43 -2.84
N VAL A 18 -20.19 -2.50 -2.20
CA VAL A 18 -21.01 -3.53 -2.84
C VAL A 18 -22.30 -2.95 -3.42
N ASN A 19 -22.91 -1.97 -2.75
CA ASN A 19 -24.16 -1.37 -3.22
C ASN A 19 -23.92 -0.63 -4.55
N LYS A 20 -22.88 0.22 -4.60
CA LYS A 20 -22.52 0.91 -5.85
C LYS A 20 -22.09 -0.04 -6.97
N PHE A 21 -21.40 -1.12 -6.61
CA PHE A 21 -21.00 -2.13 -7.59
C PHE A 21 -22.21 -2.82 -8.22
N LEU A 22 -23.20 -3.21 -7.42
CA LEU A 22 -24.43 -3.84 -7.91
C LEU A 22 -25.28 -2.91 -8.78
N GLU A 23 -25.29 -1.61 -8.46
CA GLU A 23 -26.05 -0.60 -9.22
C GLU A 23 -25.40 -0.23 -10.56
N THR A 24 -24.07 -0.15 -10.61
CA THR A 24 -23.35 0.47 -11.74
C THR A 24 -22.42 -0.48 -12.50
N GLY A 25 -22.14 -1.66 -11.94
CA GLY A 25 -21.11 -2.59 -12.43
C GLY A 25 -19.68 -2.04 -12.33
N LYS A 26 -19.48 -0.90 -11.63
CA LYS A 26 -18.20 -0.20 -11.51
C LYS A 26 -17.60 -0.40 -10.12
N VAL A 27 -16.28 -0.48 -10.05
CA VAL A 27 -15.57 -0.67 -8.78
C VAL A 27 -15.42 0.67 -8.07
N TYR A 28 -16.01 0.78 -6.88
CA TYR A 28 -15.80 1.89 -5.94
C TYR A 28 -15.25 1.34 -4.64
N PHE A 29 -14.17 1.92 -4.11
CA PHE A 29 -13.57 1.45 -2.86
C PHE A 29 -14.22 2.07 -1.63
N ASN A 30 -14.50 1.26 -0.61
CA ASN A 30 -14.74 1.79 0.73
C ASN A 30 -13.38 2.12 1.36
N LYS A 31 -12.92 3.35 1.17
CA LYS A 31 -11.55 3.77 1.55
C LYS A 31 -11.22 3.52 3.03
N THR A 32 -12.20 3.68 3.92
CA THR A 32 -11.99 3.45 5.36
C THR A 32 -11.80 1.97 5.66
N ALA A 33 -12.68 1.10 5.14
CA ALA A 33 -12.56 -0.35 5.32
C ALA A 33 -11.30 -0.89 4.63
N ALA A 34 -11.02 -0.42 3.41
CA ALA A 34 -9.83 -0.78 2.65
C ALA A 34 -8.55 -0.40 3.40
N ALA A 35 -8.47 0.81 3.96
CA ALA A 35 -7.29 1.24 4.71
C ALA A 35 -7.08 0.43 5.99
N SER A 36 -8.17 0.10 6.70
CA SER A 36 -8.11 -0.78 7.88
C SER A 36 -7.63 -2.20 7.54
N GLN A 37 -8.12 -2.75 6.42
CA GLN A 37 -7.69 -4.06 5.94
C GLN A 37 -6.24 -4.03 5.48
N PHE A 38 -5.81 -2.96 4.80
CA PHE A 38 -4.41 -2.79 4.42
C PHE A 38 -3.50 -2.77 5.64
N ASP A 39 -3.84 -1.98 6.66
CA ASP A 39 -3.10 -1.88 7.92
C ASP A 39 -2.94 -3.27 8.58
N SER A 40 -4.04 -4.03 8.63
CA SER A 40 -4.06 -5.38 9.19
C SER A 40 -3.21 -6.37 8.39
N SER A 41 -3.40 -6.43 7.06
CA SER A 41 -2.62 -7.32 6.18
C SER A 41 -1.15 -6.92 6.13
N LEU A 42 -0.81 -5.64 6.17
CA LEU A 42 0.57 -5.17 6.20
C LEU A 42 1.26 -5.62 7.50
N LYS A 43 0.61 -5.43 8.66
CA LYS A 43 1.13 -5.89 9.95
C LYS A 43 1.33 -7.40 9.98
N TYR A 44 0.37 -8.16 9.45
CA TYR A 44 0.48 -9.61 9.34
C TYR A 44 1.63 -10.04 8.43
N ASN A 45 1.66 -9.55 7.19
CA ASN A 45 2.62 -9.98 6.17
C ASN A 45 4.07 -9.58 6.49
N PHE A 46 4.26 -8.45 7.17
CA PHE A 46 5.58 -7.98 7.57
C PHE A 46 5.92 -8.28 9.03
N LYS A 47 5.07 -9.00 9.78
CA LYS A 47 5.23 -9.25 11.22
C LYS A 47 5.57 -7.96 11.98
N LEU A 48 4.71 -6.97 11.83
CA LEU A 48 4.85 -5.66 12.46
C LEU A 48 3.87 -5.53 13.63
N LYS A 49 4.13 -4.54 14.48
CA LYS A 49 3.23 -4.08 15.53
C LYS A 49 3.17 -2.57 15.48
N ASP A 50 2.12 -2.00 16.08
CA ASP A 50 2.00 -0.56 16.18
C ASP A 50 3.20 0.00 16.95
N SER A 51 3.83 1.04 16.39
CA SER A 51 4.88 1.76 17.11
C SER A 51 4.26 2.71 18.13
N LYS A 52 5.03 3.07 19.14
CA LYS A 52 4.67 4.16 20.06
C LYS A 52 4.61 5.52 19.36
N LYS A 53 5.17 5.64 18.15
CA LYS A 53 5.04 6.79 17.26
C LYS A 53 3.89 6.52 16.29
N GLN A 54 2.84 7.34 16.32
CA GLN A 54 1.55 7.15 15.63
C GLN A 54 1.58 6.90 14.11
N VAL A 55 2.74 6.94 13.45
CA VAL A 55 2.87 6.84 11.98
C VAL A 55 3.83 5.72 11.55
N ASP A 56 4.39 4.99 12.52
CA ASP A 56 5.41 3.99 12.29
C ASP A 56 4.93 2.61 12.78
N TYR A 57 5.44 1.56 12.17
CA TYR A 57 5.27 0.18 12.60
C TYR A 57 6.60 -0.40 13.02
N ASP A 58 6.67 -0.97 14.22
CA ASP A 58 7.87 -1.62 14.70
C ASP A 58 7.89 -3.09 14.26
N PRO A 59 9.02 -3.62 13.76
CA PRO A 59 9.16 -5.05 13.55
C PRO A 59 8.99 -5.83 14.85
N GLN A 60 8.29 -6.97 14.80
CA GLN A 60 8.24 -7.91 15.91
C GLN A 60 9.62 -8.56 16.15
N GLN A 61 9.82 -9.16 17.33
CA GLN A 61 11.07 -9.87 17.63
C GLN A 61 11.28 -11.04 16.65
N GLY A 62 12.54 -11.27 16.25
CA GLY A 62 12.90 -12.31 15.27
C GLY A 62 12.60 -11.93 13.81
N ASN A 63 12.23 -10.68 13.53
CA ASN A 63 12.03 -10.19 12.18
C ASN A 63 13.37 -9.88 11.48
N PHE A 64 13.40 -10.03 10.16
CA PHE A 64 14.53 -9.61 9.32
C PHE A 64 14.70 -8.08 9.31
N PHE A 65 13.61 -7.33 9.43
CA PHE A 65 13.65 -5.87 9.55
C PHE A 65 14.08 -5.47 10.96
N LYS A 66 15.09 -4.60 11.05
CA LYS A 66 15.59 -4.06 12.33
C LYS A 66 15.11 -2.63 12.61
N HIS A 67 14.46 -2.00 11.64
CA HIS A 67 14.06 -0.61 11.69
C HIS A 67 12.55 -0.48 11.49
N PRO A 68 11.94 0.59 12.04
CA PRO A 68 10.54 0.88 11.80
C PRO A 68 10.21 0.97 10.31
N MET A 69 9.01 0.55 9.96
CA MET A 69 8.42 0.73 8.65
C MET A 69 7.41 1.87 8.72
N LYS A 70 7.40 2.72 7.70
CA LYS A 70 6.45 3.83 7.56
C LYS A 70 5.59 3.60 6.34
N VAL A 71 4.29 3.85 6.45
CA VAL A 71 3.41 3.98 5.28
C VAL A 71 3.38 5.45 4.93
N LEU A 72 4.03 5.82 3.83
CA LEU A 72 4.10 7.21 3.37
C LEU A 72 2.83 7.60 2.60
N MET A 73 2.21 6.65 1.93
CA MET A 73 1.01 6.85 1.12
C MET A 73 0.23 5.55 1.04
N ILE A 74 -1.08 5.68 1.10
CA ILE A 74 -2.03 4.74 0.54
C ILE A 74 -3.09 5.51 -0.24
N ASP A 75 -3.46 5.01 -1.41
CA ASP A 75 -4.48 5.64 -2.24
C ASP A 75 -5.32 4.59 -2.98
N TYR A 76 -6.55 4.97 -3.27
CA TYR A 76 -7.55 4.14 -3.94
C TYR A 76 -8.16 4.91 -5.09
N VAL A 77 -7.97 4.36 -6.27
CA VAL A 77 -8.33 4.93 -7.55
C VAL A 77 -9.47 4.07 -8.12
N ASP A 78 -10.70 4.58 -8.06
CA ASP A 78 -11.93 3.87 -8.44
C ASP A 78 -12.37 4.16 -9.90
N ASP A 79 -13.46 3.54 -10.34
CA ASP A 79 -14.07 3.73 -11.67
C ASP A 79 -14.84 5.06 -11.82
N SER A 80 -14.63 6.04 -10.93
CA SER A 80 -15.23 7.38 -11.08
C SER A 80 -14.69 8.15 -12.30
N VAL A 81 -13.51 7.78 -12.79
CA VAL A 81 -12.83 8.41 -13.94
C VAL A 81 -12.44 7.33 -14.96
N PRO A 82 -12.53 7.60 -16.28
CA PRO A 82 -12.14 6.64 -17.31
C PRO A 82 -10.66 6.22 -17.24
N TYR A 83 -10.40 4.99 -17.71
CA TYR A 83 -9.05 4.42 -17.89
C TYR A 83 -8.76 4.21 -19.39
N PRO A 84 -7.49 4.18 -19.82
CA PRO A 84 -6.29 4.39 -19.00
C PRO A 84 -6.14 5.83 -18.53
N ARG A 85 -5.50 6.03 -17.37
CA ARG A 85 -5.22 7.37 -16.82
C ARG A 85 -3.85 7.45 -16.20
N ILE A 86 -3.27 8.64 -16.21
CA ILE A 86 -2.01 8.91 -15.51
C ILE A 86 -2.34 9.26 -14.06
N TYR A 87 -1.80 8.46 -13.14
CA TYR A 87 -1.77 8.76 -11.73
C TYR A 87 -0.46 9.47 -11.38
N THR A 88 -0.59 10.66 -10.81
CA THR A 88 0.56 11.45 -10.34
C THR A 88 0.44 11.76 -8.86
N ASN A 89 1.53 11.57 -8.12
CA ASN A 89 1.68 12.12 -6.78
C ASN A 89 2.98 12.92 -6.71
N ALA A 90 2.87 14.25 -6.69
CA ALA A 90 4.02 15.15 -6.73
C ALA A 90 4.86 15.09 -5.44
N ILE A 91 4.25 14.81 -4.29
CA ILE A 91 4.94 14.73 -2.99
C ILE A 91 5.99 13.62 -3.00
N TYR A 92 5.66 12.48 -3.63
CA TYR A 92 6.53 11.31 -3.69
C TYR A 92 7.12 11.02 -5.08
N GLY A 93 6.89 11.91 -6.06
CA GLY A 93 7.39 11.77 -7.43
C GLY A 93 6.85 10.54 -8.16
N ILE A 94 5.62 10.10 -7.84
CA ILE A 94 5.01 8.93 -8.48
C ILE A 94 4.36 9.38 -9.78
N ASN A 95 4.67 8.67 -10.87
CA ASN A 95 4.03 8.80 -12.17
C ASN A 95 3.78 7.38 -12.72
N GLN A 96 2.51 6.97 -12.79
CA GLN A 96 2.11 5.65 -13.24
C GLN A 96 0.91 5.73 -14.16
N THR A 97 0.88 4.87 -15.18
CA THR A 97 -0.33 4.68 -15.99
C THR A 97 -1.14 3.55 -15.36
N LEU A 98 -2.39 3.86 -15.01
CA LEU A 98 -3.36 2.89 -14.51
C LEU A 98 -4.31 2.52 -15.66
N TYR A 99 -4.59 1.23 -15.82
CA TYR A 99 -5.54 0.70 -16.81
C TYR A 99 -6.87 0.26 -16.18
N GLY A 100 -6.95 0.30 -14.85
CA GLY A 100 -8.18 0.00 -14.14
C GLY A 100 -8.19 0.50 -12.70
N PRO A 101 -9.28 0.26 -11.98
CA PRO A 101 -9.39 0.53 -10.55
C PRO A 101 -8.21 -0.08 -9.80
N SER A 102 -7.58 0.70 -8.94
CA SER A 102 -6.30 0.36 -8.35
C SER A 102 -6.17 0.79 -6.89
N ALA A 103 -5.52 -0.06 -6.09
CA ALA A 103 -5.00 0.28 -4.78
C ALA A 103 -3.49 0.51 -4.90
N LEU A 104 -2.99 1.62 -4.35
CA LEU A 104 -1.58 2.01 -4.44
C LEU A 104 -1.04 2.26 -3.03
N ALA A 105 0.21 1.86 -2.77
CA ALA A 105 0.88 2.19 -1.52
C ALA A 105 2.37 2.44 -1.70
N LEU A 106 2.89 3.33 -0.86
CA LEU A 106 4.31 3.62 -0.70
C LEU A 106 4.73 3.39 0.75
N ILE A 107 5.70 2.50 0.94
CA ILE A 107 6.31 2.25 2.24
C ILE A 107 7.78 2.68 2.25
N GLU A 108 8.27 2.99 3.44
CA GLU A 108 9.67 3.35 3.70
C GLU A 108 10.20 2.59 4.91
N THR A 109 11.44 2.09 4.82
CA THR A 109 12.17 1.56 5.97
C THR A 109 13.68 1.72 5.73
N LYS A 110 14.51 1.38 6.71
CA LYS A 110 15.97 1.38 6.58
C LYS A 110 16.51 -0.03 6.32
N SER A 111 17.62 -0.13 5.59
CA SER A 111 18.29 -1.40 5.32
C SER A 111 18.88 -2.00 6.60
N SER A 112 18.53 -3.26 6.92
CA SER A 112 19.12 -3.99 8.06
C SER A 112 20.61 -4.32 7.87
N LEU A 113 21.11 -4.28 6.63
CA LEU A 113 22.52 -4.49 6.28
C LEU A 113 23.14 -3.16 5.83
N PRO A 114 24.32 -2.79 6.34
CA PRO A 114 25.05 -1.63 5.89
C PRO A 114 25.61 -1.90 4.48
N PHE A 115 25.15 -1.14 3.49
CA PHE A 115 25.82 -1.06 2.19
C PHE A 115 26.93 -0.02 2.31
N ILE A 116 28.19 -0.46 2.34
CA ILE A 116 29.37 0.43 2.45
C ILE A 116 29.33 1.26 3.75
N GLY A 117 29.04 0.59 4.89
CA GLY A 117 29.10 1.21 6.22
C GLY A 117 27.98 2.21 6.57
N LYS A 118 26.99 2.41 5.70
CA LYS A 118 25.84 3.30 5.96
C LYS A 118 24.51 2.59 5.77
N GLU A 119 23.59 2.81 6.72
CA GLU A 119 22.18 2.48 6.55
C GLU A 119 21.62 3.29 5.38
N ARG A 120 20.84 2.64 4.50
CA ARG A 120 20.12 3.34 3.43
C ARG A 120 18.62 3.26 3.63
N THR A 121 17.94 4.35 3.31
CA THR A 121 16.47 4.36 3.24
C THR A 121 16.04 3.60 1.99
N ILE A 122 15.19 2.60 2.20
CA ILE A 122 14.54 1.80 1.16
C ILE A 122 13.10 2.29 1.06
N ARG A 123 12.73 2.80 -0.11
CA ARG A 123 11.34 3.10 -0.46
C ARG A 123 10.81 2.04 -1.40
N ARG A 124 9.59 1.61 -1.17
CA ARG A 124 8.92 0.65 -2.05
C ARG A 124 7.51 1.11 -2.37
N PHE A 125 7.29 1.33 -3.65
CA PHE A 125 5.98 1.58 -4.22
C PHE A 125 5.40 0.28 -4.81
N ALA A 126 4.10 0.06 -4.62
CA ALA A 126 3.37 -1.05 -5.23
C ALA A 126 1.98 -0.59 -5.66
N VAL A 127 1.45 -1.28 -6.67
CA VAL A 127 0.12 -1.08 -7.24
C VAL A 127 -0.52 -2.45 -7.39
N TYR A 128 -1.75 -2.57 -6.93
CA TYR A 128 -2.64 -3.68 -7.25
C TYR A 128 -3.80 -3.14 -8.07
N GLU A 129 -3.92 -3.62 -9.30
CA GLU A 129 -4.90 -3.13 -10.29
C GLU A 129 -5.86 -4.25 -10.68
N TYR A 130 -7.14 -3.92 -10.76
CA TYR A 130 -8.15 -4.80 -11.33
C TYR A 130 -7.96 -4.86 -12.85
N LYS A 131 -7.56 -6.04 -13.34
CA LYS A 131 -7.57 -6.33 -14.77
C LYS A 131 -9.01 -6.60 -15.19
N LYS A 132 -9.51 -5.79 -16.12
CA LYS A 132 -10.74 -6.07 -16.87
C LYS A 132 -10.44 -7.04 -18.00
#